data_AF-A0A2D4NTW8-F1
#
_entry.id   AF-A0A2D4NTW8-F1
#
_cell.length_a   1.000
_cell.length_b   1.000
_cell.length_c   1.000
_cell.angle_alpha   90.00
_cell.angle_beta   90.00
_cell.angle_gamma   90.00
#
_symmetry.space_group_name_H-M   'P 1'
#
loop_
_entity.id
_entity.type
_entity.pdbx_description
1 polymer ?
#
loop_
_entity_poly.entity_id
_entity_poly.type
_entity_poly.pdbx_seq_one_letter_code
_entity_poly.pdbx_strand_id
1 'polypeptide(L)'
;MSSNLSGSPSHLSVKEPTPSIASDISLPIATQELRQRLRQLENGTTLGQSPLGQIQLTIRHSSQRNKLMVVVHSCRNLIAFSEDGSDPYVRMYLLPDKRRSGRRKTSVSKKNLNPVFDQAFDFSVPLSDLQRRTLDVAVKNSGGFLSKDKGLLGKVLIPLSE
;
A
#
# COMPACT_ATOMS: atom_id res chain seq x y z
N MET A 1 -4.21 -44.34 48.54
CA MET A 1 -4.64 -43.04 47.98
C MET A 1 -3.46 -42.46 47.25
N SER A 2 -3.45 -42.57 45.92
CA SER A 2 -2.35 -42.08 45.08
C SER A 2 -2.99 -41.27 43.95
N SER A 3 -2.75 -39.97 43.97
CA SER A 3 -3.26 -38.98 43.02
C SER A 3 -2.42 -38.98 41.74
N ASN A 4 -3.06 -39.20 40.58
CA ASN A 4 -2.46 -38.90 39.28
C ASN A 4 -3.02 -37.56 38.78
N LEU A 5 -2.16 -36.54 38.71
CA LEU A 5 -2.43 -35.32 37.94
C LEU A 5 -2.03 -35.57 36.49
N SER A 6 -2.99 -35.56 35.57
CA SER A 6 -2.71 -35.45 34.13
C SER A 6 -2.56 -33.98 33.75
N GLY A 7 -1.33 -33.53 33.50
CA GLY A 7 -1.07 -32.23 32.87
C GLY A 7 -1.41 -32.29 31.39
N SER A 8 -2.29 -31.41 30.92
CA SER A 8 -2.51 -31.20 29.48
C SER A 8 -1.41 -30.30 28.91
N PRO A 9 -0.84 -30.59 27.73
CA PRO A 9 0.19 -29.76 27.15
C PRO A 9 -0.42 -28.45 26.64
N SER A 10 0.14 -27.32 27.08
CA SER A 10 -0.19 -25.99 26.55
C SER A 10 0.27 -25.89 25.10
N HIS A 11 -0.65 -26.10 24.16
CA HIS A 11 -0.43 -25.83 22.75
C HIS A 11 -0.31 -24.30 22.55
N LEU A 12 0.91 -23.80 22.57
CA LEU A 12 1.23 -22.45 22.12
C LEU A 12 0.87 -22.36 20.63
N SER A 13 -0.33 -21.86 20.35
CA SER A 13 -0.73 -21.52 18.98
C SER A 13 0.13 -20.36 18.52
N VAL A 14 1.22 -20.68 17.83
CA VAL A 14 1.93 -19.74 16.96
C VAL A 14 0.89 -19.30 15.93
N LYS A 15 0.26 -18.14 16.16
CA LYS A 15 -0.67 -17.56 15.18
C LYS A 15 0.11 -17.30 13.90
N GLU A 16 -0.05 -18.18 12.92
CA GLU A 16 0.45 -17.94 11.59
C GLU A 16 -0.08 -16.58 11.10
N PRO A 17 0.79 -15.68 10.64
CA PRO A 17 0.37 -14.38 10.16
C PRO A 17 -0.57 -14.50 8.95
N THR A 18 -1.83 -14.09 9.10
CA THR A 18 -2.84 -14.22 8.04
C THR A 18 -2.47 -13.37 6.81
N PRO A 19 -2.34 -13.95 5.60
CA PRO A 19 -2.15 -13.18 4.38
C PRO A 19 -3.35 -12.26 4.13
N SER A 20 -3.14 -11.09 3.51
CA SER A 20 -4.23 -10.15 3.23
C SER A 20 -5.05 -10.59 2.02
N ILE A 21 -5.81 -11.68 2.13
CA ILE A 21 -6.71 -12.23 1.09
C ILE A 21 -7.59 -11.13 0.46
N ALA A 22 -8.12 -10.22 1.28
CA ALA A 22 -8.94 -9.10 0.81
C ALA A 22 -8.19 -8.17 -0.17
N SER A 23 -6.88 -7.95 0.03
CA SER A 23 -6.09 -7.08 -0.86
C SER A 23 -5.88 -7.76 -2.22
N ASP A 24 -5.65 -9.07 -2.24
CA ASP A 24 -5.42 -9.84 -3.47
C ASP A 24 -6.68 -9.95 -4.33
N ILE A 25 -7.84 -10.25 -3.73
CA ILE A 25 -9.12 -10.30 -4.45
C ILE A 25 -9.55 -8.91 -4.94
N SER A 26 -9.33 -7.87 -4.14
CA SER A 26 -9.72 -6.50 -4.52
C SER A 26 -8.89 -5.91 -5.67
N LEU A 27 -7.71 -6.47 -5.97
CA LEU A 27 -6.75 -5.84 -6.86
C LEU A 27 -7.17 -5.88 -8.34
N PRO A 28 -7.64 -7.01 -8.93
CA PRO A 28 -8.14 -7.03 -10.30
C PRO A 28 -9.34 -6.11 -10.51
N ILE A 29 -10.30 -6.13 -9.57
CA ILE A 29 -11.50 -5.29 -9.60
C ILE A 29 -11.11 -3.81 -9.55
N ALA A 30 -10.29 -3.41 -8.57
CA ALA A 30 -9.84 -2.03 -8.43
C ALA A 30 -9.01 -1.54 -9.64
N THR A 31 -8.26 -2.44 -10.28
CA THR A 31 -7.51 -2.10 -11.51
C THR A 31 -8.45 -1.89 -12.69
N GLN A 32 -9.50 -2.72 -12.80
CA GLN A 32 -10.51 -2.57 -13.85
C GLN A 32 -11.31 -1.28 -13.69
N GLU A 33 -11.74 -0.96 -12.46
CA GLU A 33 -12.42 0.30 -12.14
C GLU A 33 -11.56 1.52 -12.49
N LEU A 34 -10.27 1.50 -12.14
CA LEU A 34 -9.35 2.58 -12.47
C LEU A 34 -9.20 2.78 -13.99
N ARG A 35 -9.09 1.68 -14.76
CA ARG A 35 -9.04 1.74 -16.23
C ARG A 35 -10.32 2.32 -16.82
N GLN A 36 -11.48 1.97 -16.27
CA GLN A 36 -12.75 2.52 -16.72
C GLN A 36 -12.82 4.03 -16.52
N ARG A 37 -12.31 4.55 -15.39
CA ARG A 37 -12.28 6.00 -15.13
C ARG A 37 -11.32 6.73 -16.02
N LEU A 38 -10.14 6.17 -16.28
CA LEU A 38 -9.19 6.74 -17.24
C LEU A 38 -9.84 6.95 -18.61
N ARG A 39 -10.59 5.97 -19.13
CA ARG A 39 -11.31 6.08 -20.40
C ARG A 39 -12.36 7.19 -20.41
N GLN A 40 -13.00 7.46 -19.27
CA GLN A 40 -13.98 8.54 -19.16
C GLN A 40 -13.31 9.92 -19.19
N LEU A 41 -12.08 10.03 -18.70
CA LEU A 41 -11.29 11.28 -18.70
C LEU A 41 -10.63 11.55 -20.05
N GLU A 42 -10.16 10.52 -20.78
CA GLU A 42 -9.55 10.69 -22.11
C GLU A 42 -10.51 11.30 -23.15
N ASN A 43 -11.83 11.21 -22.93
CA ASN A 43 -12.84 11.85 -23.77
C ASN A 43 -13.02 13.36 -23.48
N GLY A 44 -12.26 13.93 -22.54
CA GLY A 44 -12.32 15.34 -22.16
C GLY A 44 -10.94 15.90 -21.79
N THR A 45 -10.22 16.42 -22.78
CA THR A 45 -8.93 17.16 -22.69
C THR A 45 -7.71 16.40 -22.18
N THR A 46 -6.58 16.69 -22.83
CA THR A 46 -5.29 15.99 -22.78
C THR A 46 -4.73 15.86 -21.35
N LEU A 47 -4.80 14.65 -20.80
CA LEU A 47 -4.00 14.30 -19.63
C LEU A 47 -2.52 14.29 -20.08
N GLY A 48 -1.65 15.01 -19.37
CA GLY A 48 -0.21 15.02 -19.65
C GLY A 48 0.44 13.63 -19.48
N GLN A 49 1.78 13.58 -19.41
CA GLN A 49 2.55 12.32 -19.33
C GLN A 49 2.20 11.41 -18.12
N SER A 50 1.41 11.88 -17.15
CA SER A 50 1.04 11.14 -15.94
C SER A 50 -0.46 11.29 -15.62
N PRO A 51 -1.36 10.59 -16.34
CA PRO A 51 -2.83 10.77 -16.22
C PRO A 51 -3.41 10.40 -14.85
N LEU A 52 -2.67 9.66 -14.03
CA LEU A 52 -3.05 9.27 -12.66
C LEU A 52 -2.44 10.17 -11.58
N GLY A 53 -1.59 11.12 -11.98
CA GLY A 53 -0.72 11.88 -11.11
C GLY A 53 0.63 11.22 -10.88
N GLN A 54 1.41 11.83 -9.99
CA GLN A 54 2.78 11.45 -9.68
C GLN A 54 2.95 11.30 -8.18
N ILE A 55 3.86 10.42 -7.76
CA ILE A 55 4.26 10.24 -6.37
C ILE A 55 5.77 10.45 -6.24
N GLN A 56 6.18 11.22 -5.23
CA GLN A 56 7.58 11.45 -4.89
C GLN A 56 7.95 10.58 -3.68
N LEU A 57 8.98 9.75 -3.84
CA LEU A 57 9.45 8.82 -2.83
C LEU A 57 10.97 8.94 -2.64
N THR A 58 11.45 8.63 -1.44
CA THR A 58 12.84 8.24 -1.21
C THR A 58 12.87 6.80 -0.74
N ILE A 59 13.73 5.97 -1.35
CA ILE A 59 13.89 4.56 -1.01
C ILE A 59 15.38 4.33 -0.72
N ARG A 60 15.70 3.87 0.48
CA ARG A 60 17.09 3.63 0.91
C ARG A 60 17.19 2.38 1.76
N HIS A 61 18.16 1.51 1.47
CA HIS A 61 18.49 0.40 2.37
C HIS A 61 19.62 0.78 3.33
N SER A 62 19.53 0.29 4.56
CA SER A 62 20.56 0.38 5.58
C SER A 62 21.02 -1.04 5.91
N SER A 63 22.15 -1.46 5.35
CA SER A 63 22.68 -2.82 5.53
C SER A 63 23.02 -3.11 6.98
N GLN A 64 23.60 -2.14 7.70
CA GLN A 64 23.92 -2.26 9.13
C GLN A 64 22.69 -2.55 9.99
N ARG A 65 21.51 -2.02 9.60
CA ARG A 65 20.26 -2.17 10.36
C ARG A 65 19.34 -3.23 9.79
N ASN A 66 19.69 -3.85 8.65
CA ASN A 66 18.81 -4.74 7.88
C ASN A 66 17.42 -4.13 7.65
N LYS A 67 17.39 -2.87 7.21
CA LYS A 67 16.16 -2.09 7.04
C LYS A 67 16.10 -1.40 5.69
N LEU A 68 14.96 -1.52 5.01
CA LEU A 68 14.56 -0.65 3.91
C LEU A 68 13.73 0.50 4.47
N MET A 69 14.23 1.72 4.31
CA MET A 69 13.54 2.96 4.62
C MET A 69 12.85 3.48 3.36
N VAL A 70 11.56 3.82 3.50
CA VAL A 70 10.78 4.48 2.46
C VAL A 70 10.19 5.76 3.03
N VAL A 71 10.49 6.89 2.42
CA VAL A 71 9.85 8.18 2.73
C VAL A 71 8.84 8.49 1.64
N VAL A 72 7.59 8.68 2.03
CA VAL A 72 6.52 9.17 1.16
C VAL A 72 6.45 10.67 1.32
N HIS A 73 6.92 11.43 0.33
CA HIS A 73 6.99 12.89 0.39
C HIS A 73 5.66 13.51 0.01
N SER A 74 5.29 13.42 -1.28
CA SER A 74 4.07 14.02 -1.78
C SER A 74 3.50 13.26 -2.97
N CYS A 75 2.24 13.55 -3.31
CA CYS A 75 1.71 13.28 -4.63
C CYS A 75 1.35 14.59 -5.33
N ARG A 76 1.33 14.57 -6.66
CA ARG A 76 0.97 15.73 -7.49
C ARG A 76 -0.01 15.33 -8.57
N ASN A 77 -0.97 16.19 -8.86
CA ASN A 77 -1.95 16.04 -9.94
C ASN A 77 -2.67 14.69 -9.92
N LEU A 78 -3.04 14.20 -8.72
CA LEU A 78 -3.79 12.94 -8.62
C LEU A 78 -5.12 13.05 -9.36
N ILE A 79 -5.52 11.96 -10.00
CA ILE A 79 -6.86 11.80 -10.55
C ILE A 79 -7.92 12.00 -9.44
N ALA A 80 -8.97 12.77 -9.73
CA ALA A 80 -10.11 12.93 -8.85
C ALA A 80 -10.96 11.66 -8.85
N PHE A 81 -11.40 11.21 -7.67
CA PHE A 81 -12.27 10.04 -7.56
C PHE A 81 -13.74 10.42 -7.76
N SER A 82 -14.14 11.61 -7.31
CA SER A 82 -15.46 12.22 -7.49
C SER A 82 -15.32 13.72 -7.75
N GLU A 83 -16.45 14.40 -7.98
CA GLU A 83 -16.50 15.87 -8.15
C GLU A 83 -15.93 16.63 -6.94
N ASP A 84 -16.04 16.04 -5.74
CA ASP A 84 -15.48 16.56 -4.49
C ASP A 84 -13.96 16.34 -4.34
N GLY A 85 -13.32 15.68 -5.32
CA GLY A 85 -11.90 15.36 -5.32
C GLY A 85 -11.60 13.94 -4.81
N SER A 86 -10.53 13.81 -4.04
CA SER A 86 -10.06 12.53 -3.47
C SER A 86 -9.57 12.75 -2.04
N ASP A 87 -9.69 11.71 -1.21
CA ASP A 87 -9.09 11.59 0.11
C ASP A 87 -7.88 10.62 0.05
N PRO A 88 -6.74 11.01 -0.56
CA PRO A 88 -5.66 10.07 -0.82
C PRO A 88 -4.91 9.63 0.44
N TYR A 89 -4.48 8.38 0.41
CA TYR A 89 -3.42 7.84 1.24
C TYR A 89 -2.57 6.86 0.43
N VAL A 90 -1.33 6.67 0.83
CA VAL A 90 -0.40 5.72 0.20
C VAL A 90 -0.36 4.45 1.03
N ARG A 91 -0.56 3.29 0.39
CA ARG A 91 -0.38 1.95 0.97
C ARG A 91 0.88 1.33 0.37
N MET A 92 1.68 0.67 1.21
CA MET A 92 2.87 -0.05 0.78
C MET A 92 2.92 -1.48 1.32
N TYR A 93 3.43 -2.41 0.49
CA TYR A 93 3.86 -3.76 0.88
C TYR A 93 5.26 -4.03 0.32
N LEU A 94 6.05 -4.84 1.03
CA LEU A 94 7.31 -5.38 0.53
C LEU A 94 7.08 -6.82 0.05
N LEU A 95 6.81 -6.98 -1.24
CA LEU A 95 6.45 -8.27 -1.83
C LEU A 95 7.62 -9.28 -1.74
N PRO A 96 7.33 -10.58 -1.64
CA PRO A 96 6.00 -11.22 -1.64
C PRO A 96 5.20 -11.08 -0.34
N ASP A 97 5.69 -10.38 0.69
CA ASP A 97 4.94 -10.21 1.92
C ASP A 97 3.72 -9.29 1.72
N LYS A 98 2.54 -9.91 1.66
CA LYS A 98 1.23 -9.24 1.59
C LYS A 98 0.45 -9.37 2.90
N ARG A 99 1.09 -9.71 4.01
CA ARG A 99 0.42 -9.84 5.31
C ARG A 99 -0.05 -8.48 5.79
N ARG A 100 -1.19 -8.45 6.48
CA ARG A 100 -1.75 -7.19 7.01
C ARG A 100 -0.79 -6.49 7.98
N SER A 101 0.01 -7.24 8.74
CA SER A 101 1.04 -6.75 9.65
C SER A 101 2.24 -6.13 8.94
N GLY A 102 2.56 -6.60 7.73
CA GLY A 102 3.61 -6.05 6.87
C GLY A 102 3.18 -4.76 6.14
N ARG A 103 1.89 -4.41 6.18
CA ARG A 103 1.37 -3.20 5.52
C ARG A 103 1.92 -1.94 6.17
N ARG A 104 2.33 -0.97 5.36
CA ARG A 104 2.57 0.41 5.76
C ARG A 104 1.55 1.31 5.07
N LYS A 105 1.10 2.37 5.74
CA LYS A 105 0.22 3.36 5.13
C LYS A 105 0.45 4.74 5.71
N THR A 106 0.26 5.77 4.90
CA THR A 106 0.22 7.15 5.38
C THR A 106 -1.09 7.44 6.11
N SER A 107 -1.13 8.61 6.76
CA SER A 107 -2.40 9.28 7.05
C SER A 107 -3.18 9.57 5.77
N VAL A 108 -4.50 9.74 5.92
CA VAL A 108 -5.38 10.18 4.83
C VAL A 108 -5.33 11.71 4.76
N SER A 109 -5.06 12.25 3.58
CA SER A 109 -5.23 13.68 3.29
C SER A 109 -6.63 13.88 2.71
N LYS A 110 -7.44 14.77 3.27
CA LYS A 110 -8.84 14.96 2.84
C LYS A 110 -8.96 15.96 1.70
N LYS A 111 -9.79 15.66 0.71
CA LYS A 111 -10.11 16.53 -0.44
C LYS A 111 -8.87 17.22 -1.04
N ASN A 112 -7.81 16.46 -1.29
CA ASN A 112 -6.53 17.01 -1.71
C ASN A 112 -5.89 16.16 -2.80
N LEU A 113 -5.74 16.72 -4.01
CA LEU A 113 -5.10 16.05 -5.15
C LEU A 113 -3.57 16.24 -5.21
N ASN A 114 -3.02 17.05 -4.29
CA ASN A 114 -1.59 17.34 -4.15
C ASN A 114 -1.13 17.16 -2.69
N PRO A 115 -1.36 15.99 -2.07
CA PRO A 115 -1.05 15.79 -0.66
C PRO A 115 0.46 15.82 -0.42
N VAL A 116 0.86 16.48 0.67
CA VAL A 116 2.19 16.35 1.28
C VAL A 116 2.05 15.48 2.53
N PHE A 117 2.81 14.40 2.59
CA PHE A 117 2.79 13.42 3.66
C PHE A 117 4.03 13.52 4.54
N ASP A 118 5.22 13.56 3.93
CA ASP A 118 6.55 13.53 4.57
C ASP A 118 6.67 12.46 5.67
N GLN A 119 6.15 11.26 5.41
CA GLN A 119 6.12 10.14 6.36
C GLN A 119 7.15 9.07 6.01
N ALA A 120 7.96 8.69 6.99
CA ALA A 120 8.97 7.64 6.87
C ALA A 120 8.47 6.30 7.41
N PHE A 121 8.81 5.21 6.71
CA PHE A 121 8.44 3.85 7.05
C PHE A 121 9.63 2.90 6.92
N ASP A 122 9.72 1.96 7.86
CA ASP A 122 10.74 0.90 7.84
C ASP A 122 10.12 -0.47 7.50
N PHE A 123 10.81 -1.22 6.65
CA PHE A 123 10.64 -2.66 6.45
C PHE A 123 11.92 -3.38 6.90
N SER A 124 11.78 -4.40 7.74
CA SER A 124 12.90 -5.27 8.12
C SER A 124 13.19 -6.25 6.98
N VAL A 125 14.35 -6.10 6.35
CA VAL A 125 14.79 -6.95 5.24
C VAL A 125 16.33 -6.92 5.15
N PRO A 126 17.00 -8.08 5.26
CA PRO A 126 18.44 -8.16 5.03
C PRO A 126 18.81 -7.78 3.59
N LEU A 127 20.04 -7.30 3.38
CA LEU A 127 20.50 -6.93 2.03
C LEU A 127 20.46 -8.12 1.06
N SER A 128 20.80 -9.33 1.53
CA SER A 128 20.77 -10.57 0.75
C SER A 128 19.40 -10.89 0.16
N ASP A 129 18.33 -10.47 0.84
CA ASP A 129 16.97 -10.72 0.43
C ASP A 129 16.42 -9.62 -0.47
N LEU A 130 16.98 -8.41 -0.36
CA LEU A 130 16.43 -7.19 -0.97
C LEU A 130 16.25 -7.31 -2.48
N GLN A 131 17.23 -7.92 -3.17
CA GLN A 131 17.24 -8.11 -4.62
C GLN A 131 16.07 -8.96 -5.14
N ARG A 132 15.44 -9.76 -4.27
CA ARG A 132 14.28 -10.60 -4.64
C ARG A 132 12.95 -9.95 -4.24
N ARG A 133 12.97 -8.72 -3.75
CA ARG A 133 11.79 -8.00 -3.28
C ARG A 133 11.32 -6.97 -4.31
N THR A 134 10.04 -6.65 -4.19
CA THR A 134 9.39 -5.57 -4.94
C THR A 134 8.60 -4.72 -3.97
N LEU A 135 8.80 -3.41 -4.00
CA LEU A 135 7.97 -2.48 -3.25
C LEU A 135 6.68 -2.22 -4.04
N ASP A 136 5.55 -2.67 -3.51
CA ASP A 136 4.20 -2.38 -4.03
C ASP A 136 3.71 -1.09 -3.39
N VAL A 137 3.63 -0.02 -4.17
CA VAL A 137 3.13 1.29 -3.72
C VAL A 137 1.81 1.57 -4.43
N ALA A 138 0.73 1.77 -3.67
CA ALA A 138 -0.59 2.09 -4.19
C ALA A 138 -1.16 3.34 -3.54
N VAL A 139 -1.51 4.34 -4.36
CA VAL A 139 -2.27 5.51 -3.93
C VAL A 139 -3.75 5.15 -3.99
N LYS A 140 -4.46 5.34 -2.89
CA LYS A 140 -5.86 4.93 -2.74
C LYS A 140 -6.70 6.09 -2.22
N ASN A 141 -7.94 6.16 -2.67
CA ASN A 141 -8.95 7.02 -2.06
C ASN A 141 -9.56 6.29 -0.86
N SER A 142 -9.53 6.92 0.31
CA SER A 142 -10.15 6.37 1.53
C SER A 142 -11.68 6.50 1.51
N GLY A 143 -12.21 7.52 0.83
CA GLY A 143 -13.61 7.92 0.87
C GLY A 143 -14.11 8.28 2.27
N GLY A 144 -15.33 8.82 2.32
CA GLY A 144 -16.04 9.10 3.57
C GLY A 144 -16.51 7.82 4.28
N PHE A 145 -17.00 7.98 5.52
CA PHE A 145 -17.49 6.86 6.33
C PHE A 145 -18.59 6.04 5.64
N LEU A 146 -19.42 6.70 4.81
CA LEU A 146 -20.54 6.10 4.07
C LEU A 146 -20.38 6.14 2.54
N SER A 147 -19.26 6.67 2.01
CA SER A 147 -19.16 6.84 0.56
C SER A 147 -18.69 5.55 -0.11
N LYS A 148 -19.27 5.30 -1.30
CA LYS A 148 -18.78 4.29 -2.25
C LYS A 148 -17.48 4.73 -2.92
N ASP A 149 -16.95 5.90 -2.57
CA ASP A 149 -15.78 6.51 -3.18
C ASP A 149 -14.48 5.98 -2.58
N LYS A 150 -14.34 4.65 -2.54
CA LYS A 150 -13.14 3.99 -2.03
C LYS A 150 -12.54 3.18 -3.15
N GLY A 151 -11.26 3.32 -3.40
CA GLY A 151 -10.64 2.58 -4.49
C GLY A 151 -9.22 3.01 -4.81
N LEU A 152 -8.72 2.51 -5.94
CA LEU A 152 -7.36 2.75 -6.40
C LEU A 152 -7.30 4.04 -7.24
N LEU A 153 -6.32 4.90 -6.95
CA LEU A 153 -5.99 6.07 -7.76
C LEU A 153 -4.79 5.79 -8.68
N GLY A 154 -3.84 4.98 -8.21
CA GLY A 154 -2.68 4.58 -9.00
C GLY A 154 -1.82 3.58 -8.25
N LYS A 155 -0.96 2.87 -8.98
CA LYS A 155 -0.06 1.86 -8.43
C LYS A 155 1.26 1.83 -9.20
N VAL A 156 2.36 1.67 -8.47
CA VAL A 156 3.68 1.35 -9.02
C VAL A 156 4.27 0.14 -8.29
N LEU A 157 4.94 -0.72 -9.06
CA LEU A 157 5.75 -1.82 -8.54
C LEU A 157 7.21 -1.45 -8.78
N ILE A 158 8.00 -1.39 -7.72
CA ILE A 158 9.40 -0.98 -7.78
C ILE A 158 10.25 -2.20 -7.42
N PRO A 159 10.83 -2.91 -8.42
CA PRO A 159 11.83 -3.93 -8.15
C PRO A 159 12.98 -3.34 -7.34
N LEU A 160 13.47 -4.09 -6.35
CA LEU A 160 14.60 -3.69 -5.51
C LEU A 160 15.88 -4.49 -5.84
N SER A 161 15.83 -5.27 -6.92
CA SER A 161 17.01 -5.66 -7.69
C SER A 161 17.55 -4.41 -8.36
N GLU A 162 18.82 -4.09 -8.16
CA GLU A 162 19.49 -3.00 -8.90
C GLU A 162 19.32 -3.14 -10.42
#